data_AF-A0A6J4U886-F1
#
_entry.id   AF-A0A6J4U886-F1
#
_cell.length_a   1.000
_cell.length_b   1.000
_cell.length_c   1.000
_cell.angle_alpha   90.00
_cell.angle_beta   90.00
_cell.angle_gamma   90.00
#
_symmetry.space_group_name_H-M   'P 1'
#
loop_
_entity.id
_entity.type
_entity.pdbx_description
1 polymer ?
#
loop_
_entity_poly.entity_id
_entity_poly.type
_entity_poly.pdbx_seq_one_letter_code
_entity_poly.pdbx_strand_id
1 'polypeptide(L)'
;MDAVVVLLGSSPIDPRTVGQKVSSDHPGFATDQIAAGDHDLVFDVTSYVGTAGLIRGETMTTETLDLVTRRAQAFSVENPPHHPGTVARFPIPSRRYRSSIEVPLAVVAIDHGERGIYAPPRVALLSWPESEPAGVGEFPGFDPGDWPPPRLGPWPPLWVGDVPGETLRAAVARFSACWVRILDAAIANELERVSRWDREHARSLRGRLDLPGMAAAYRALNPEFEDWLIGNAAK
;
A
#
# COMPACT_ATOMS: atom_id res chain seq x y z
N MET A 1 -22.92 -3.59 23.64
CA MET A 1 -22.07 -4.63 23.01
C MET A 1 -20.95 -3.83 22.41
N ASP A 2 -19.88 -3.72 23.19
CA ASP A 2 -18.97 -2.60 23.11
C ASP A 2 -17.77 -3.02 22.28
N ALA A 3 -17.61 -2.39 21.12
CA ALA A 3 -16.47 -2.60 20.25
C ALA A 3 -15.25 -1.89 20.85
N VAL A 4 -14.36 -2.66 21.47
CA VAL A 4 -13.06 -2.19 21.95
C VAL A 4 -12.16 -1.99 20.73
N VAL A 5 -11.96 -0.74 20.33
CA VAL A 5 -10.97 -0.34 19.32
C VAL A 5 -9.63 -0.14 20.04
N VAL A 6 -8.68 -1.04 19.81
CA VAL A 6 -7.32 -0.94 20.33
C VAL A 6 -6.48 -0.10 19.37
N LEU A 7 -6.29 1.18 19.70
CA LEU A 7 -5.32 2.07 19.05
C LEU A 7 -4.01 1.99 19.84
N LEU A 8 -2.93 1.50 19.22
CA LEU A 8 -1.58 1.52 19.80
C LEU A 8 -0.64 2.32 18.90
N GLY A 9 -0.04 3.37 19.46
CA GLY A 9 1.15 4.02 18.91
C GLY A 9 1.02 5.52 18.63
N SER A 10 0.95 6.33 19.69
CA SER A 10 1.18 7.78 19.60
C SER A 10 2.69 8.05 19.55
N SER A 11 3.16 8.83 18.58
CA SER A 11 4.36 9.65 18.72
C SER A 11 4.06 11.09 18.29
N PRO A 12 4.66 12.09 18.98
CA PRO A 12 4.18 13.47 18.94
C PRO A 12 4.67 14.14 17.65
N ILE A 13 3.74 14.64 16.84
CA ILE A 13 4.05 15.59 15.77
C ILE A 13 4.14 16.98 16.41
N ASP A 14 5.28 17.64 16.25
CA ASP A 14 5.50 19.04 16.63
C ASP A 14 4.52 19.94 15.83
N PRO A 15 3.61 20.68 16.48
CA PRO A 15 2.54 21.43 15.82
C PRO A 15 2.99 22.71 15.11
N ARG A 16 4.26 22.82 14.69
CA ARG A 16 4.83 24.07 14.18
C ARG A 16 5.10 24.14 12.67
N THR A 17 4.82 23.09 11.90
CA THR A 17 5.25 23.04 10.48
C THR A 17 4.14 22.91 9.43
N VAL A 18 2.86 23.12 9.76
CA VAL A 18 1.80 23.19 8.73
C VAL A 18 0.80 24.29 9.08
N GLY A 19 0.52 25.13 8.08
CA GLY A 19 -0.31 26.33 8.17
C GLY A 19 -1.79 26.05 8.50
N GLN A 20 -2.40 27.07 9.09
CA GLN A 20 -3.82 27.26 9.43
C GLN A 20 -4.61 26.06 9.99
N LYS A 21 -4.49 25.95 11.31
CA LYS A 21 -5.34 25.21 12.25
C LYS A 21 -6.84 25.57 12.08
N VAL A 22 -7.65 24.65 11.58
CA VAL A 22 -9.11 24.67 11.75
C VAL A 22 -9.51 23.53 12.70
N SER A 23 -10.05 23.96 13.84
CA SER A 23 -10.72 23.24 14.94
C SER A 23 -10.56 21.70 15.04
N SER A 24 -9.89 21.28 16.12
CA SER A 24 -9.62 19.89 16.51
C SER A 24 -10.63 19.40 17.54
N ASP A 25 -11.64 18.63 17.13
CA ASP A 25 -12.52 17.91 18.05
C ASP A 25 -12.50 16.37 17.90
N HIS A 26 -11.69 15.81 16.98
CA HIS A 26 -11.54 14.36 16.82
C HIS A 26 -10.07 13.90 16.87
N PRO A 27 -9.65 13.11 17.89
CA PRO A 27 -8.30 12.57 17.94
C PRO A 27 -8.13 11.48 16.86
N GLY A 28 -7.29 11.75 15.84
CA GLY A 28 -6.92 10.77 14.80
C GLY A 28 -6.93 11.29 13.36
N PHE A 29 -7.50 12.48 13.11
CA PHE A 29 -7.56 13.06 11.77
C PHE A 29 -6.59 14.25 11.67
N ALA A 30 -5.71 14.24 10.67
CA ALA A 30 -5.19 15.51 10.16
C ALA A 30 -6.07 15.87 8.97
N THR A 31 -6.92 16.86 9.17
CA THR A 31 -7.75 17.43 8.11
C THR A 31 -6.87 18.35 7.29
N ASP A 32 -6.28 17.82 6.21
CA ASP A 32 -5.84 18.67 5.12
C ASP A 32 -7.01 18.71 4.13
N GLN A 33 -7.82 19.76 4.20
CA GLN A 33 -8.88 19.98 3.21
C GLN A 33 -8.20 20.50 1.95
N ILE A 34 -7.95 19.61 1.00
CA ILE A 34 -7.64 20.03 -0.36
C ILE A 34 -8.98 20.28 -1.03
N ALA A 35 -9.35 21.55 -1.20
CA ALA A 35 -10.45 21.94 -2.07
C ALA A 35 -10.04 21.62 -3.52
N ALA A 36 -10.38 20.42 -3.98
CA ALA A 36 -10.18 19.98 -5.35
C ALA A 36 -11.54 19.91 -6.04
N GLY A 37 -11.99 21.06 -6.54
CA GLY A 37 -13.32 21.18 -7.16
C GLY A 37 -14.47 21.00 -6.17
N ASP A 38 -15.51 20.27 -6.58
CA ASP A 38 -16.74 20.02 -5.81
C ASP A 38 -16.59 18.94 -4.70
N HIS A 39 -15.37 18.46 -4.43
CA HIS A 39 -15.11 17.38 -3.46
C HIS A 39 -14.45 17.88 -2.18
N ASP A 40 -15.10 17.63 -1.03
CA ASP A 40 -14.53 17.78 0.30
C ASP A 40 -13.84 16.47 0.72
N LEU A 41 -12.58 16.28 0.30
CA LEU A 41 -11.80 15.11 0.68
C LEU A 41 -11.19 15.29 2.08
N VAL A 42 -11.49 14.34 2.97
CA VAL A 42 -10.85 14.26 4.29
C VAL A 42 -9.87 13.09 4.30
N PHE A 43 -8.58 13.39 4.40
CA PHE A 43 -7.56 12.34 4.45
C PHE A 43 -7.54 11.62 5.79
N ASP A 44 -7.50 10.29 5.73
CA ASP A 44 -7.43 9.49 6.93
C ASP A 44 -5.97 9.14 7.27
N VAL A 45 -5.44 9.89 8.24
CA VAL A 45 -4.08 9.73 8.75
C VAL A 45 -3.98 8.58 9.75
N THR A 46 -5.08 7.98 10.22
CA THR A 46 -5.01 6.75 11.04
C THR A 46 -4.53 5.53 10.25
N SER A 47 -4.44 5.64 8.92
CA SER A 47 -3.78 4.66 8.07
C SER A 47 -2.25 4.61 8.27
N TYR A 48 -1.65 5.57 8.99
CA TYR A 48 -0.20 5.68 9.18
C TYR A 48 0.48 4.46 9.82
N VAL A 49 -0.25 3.61 10.56
CA VAL A 49 0.31 2.43 11.22
C VAL A 49 -0.73 1.30 11.30
N GLY A 50 -1.30 0.89 10.17
CA GLY A 50 -2.45 -0.05 10.17
C GLY A 50 -2.13 -1.54 10.01
N THR A 51 -1.12 -1.89 9.22
CA THR A 51 -0.72 -3.30 9.01
C THR A 51 0.48 -3.72 9.86
N ALA A 52 1.32 -2.76 10.27
CA ALA A 52 2.55 -3.03 11.03
C ALA A 52 2.36 -3.13 12.56
N GLY A 53 1.19 -2.75 13.10
CA GLY A 53 0.92 -2.75 14.55
C GLY A 53 0.46 -4.09 15.14
N LEU A 54 0.30 -5.14 14.32
CA LEU A 54 -0.37 -6.38 14.73
C LEU A 54 0.55 -7.55 15.10
N ILE A 55 1.88 -7.42 14.99
CA ILE A 55 2.78 -8.59 15.01
C ILE A 55 4.07 -8.32 15.80
N ARG A 56 4.09 -8.75 17.07
CA ARG A 56 5.31 -9.11 17.79
C ARG A 56 5.27 -10.61 18.07
N GLY A 57 6.17 -11.34 17.45
CA GLY A 57 6.40 -12.77 17.70
C GLY A 57 6.47 -13.58 16.41
N GLU A 58 7.65 -14.16 16.16
CA GLU A 58 8.03 -15.06 15.05
C GLU A 58 8.50 -14.36 13.76
N THR A 59 9.79 -14.05 13.78
CA THR A 59 10.57 -13.21 12.87
C THR A 59 11.37 -14.07 11.89
N MET A 60 11.04 -13.98 10.59
CA MET A 60 12.06 -13.85 9.52
C MET A 60 11.46 -13.63 8.11
N THR A 61 10.17 -13.91 7.87
CA THR A 61 9.58 -13.77 6.51
C THR A 61 8.53 -12.67 6.35
N THR A 62 7.93 -12.19 7.44
CA THR A 62 7.01 -11.04 7.44
C THR A 62 7.75 -9.70 7.49
N GLU A 63 8.92 -9.66 8.14
CA GLU A 63 9.68 -8.43 8.35
C GLU A 63 10.09 -7.74 7.05
N THR A 64 10.38 -8.48 5.99
CA THR A 64 10.86 -7.91 4.72
C THR A 64 9.80 -7.03 4.06
N LEU A 65 8.56 -7.53 3.88
CA LEU A 65 7.52 -6.71 3.26
C LEU A 65 7.05 -5.58 4.16
N ASP A 66 7.00 -5.80 5.47
CA ASP A 66 6.68 -4.75 6.42
C ASP A 66 7.74 -3.64 6.39
N LEU A 67 9.03 -4.01 6.30
CA LEU A 67 10.14 -3.08 6.15
C LEU A 67 10.05 -2.29 4.84
N VAL A 68 9.83 -2.97 3.72
CA VAL A 68 9.65 -2.33 2.40
C VAL A 68 8.52 -1.31 2.44
N THR A 69 7.35 -1.72 2.94
CA THR A 69 6.15 -0.87 2.96
C THR A 69 6.38 0.34 3.87
N ARG A 70 6.99 0.15 5.04
CA ARG A 70 7.34 1.26 5.95
C ARG A 70 8.38 2.20 5.35
N ARG A 71 9.41 1.68 4.68
CA ARG A 71 10.46 2.51 4.07
C ARG A 71 9.92 3.30 2.87
N ALA A 72 9.11 2.68 2.03
CA ALA A 72 8.42 3.37 0.94
C ALA A 72 7.53 4.51 1.46
N GLN A 73 6.77 4.25 2.53
CA GLN A 73 5.94 5.26 3.17
C GLN A 73 6.78 6.41 3.73
N ALA A 74 7.78 6.11 4.56
CA ALA A 74 8.64 7.12 5.18
C ALA A 74 9.36 7.97 4.11
N PHE A 75 9.88 7.32 3.08
CA PHE A 75 10.57 7.99 1.99
C PHE A 75 9.64 8.90 1.18
N SER A 76 8.37 8.50 0.98
CA SER A 76 7.37 9.38 0.35
C SER A 76 7.10 10.66 1.16
N VAL A 77 7.03 10.55 2.48
CA VAL A 77 6.82 11.69 3.39
C VAL A 77 7.98 12.67 3.32
N GLU A 78 9.21 12.16 3.29
CA GLU A 78 10.44 12.97 3.22
C GLU A 78 10.66 13.62 1.84
N ASN A 79 10.00 13.14 0.80
CA ASN A 79 10.19 13.58 -0.58
C ASN A 79 8.88 14.08 -1.19
N PRO A 80 8.48 15.36 -0.98
CA PRO A 80 7.24 15.92 -1.50
C PRO A 80 7.17 15.90 -3.05
N PRO A 81 5.96 15.96 -3.65
CA PRO A 81 4.66 16.18 -3.01
C PRO A 81 4.12 14.92 -2.33
N HIS A 82 3.86 14.98 -1.02
CA HIS A 82 3.25 13.90 -0.26
C HIS A 82 1.78 14.23 -0.02
N HIS A 83 0.90 13.25 -0.21
CA HIS A 83 -0.51 13.41 0.11
C HIS A 83 -0.81 12.82 1.49
N PRO A 84 -1.44 13.58 2.39
CA PRO A 84 -1.98 13.00 3.62
C PRO A 84 -2.85 11.79 3.29
N GLY A 85 -2.75 10.71 4.08
CA GLY A 85 -3.46 9.45 3.79
C GLY A 85 -2.82 8.57 2.70
N THR A 86 -1.62 8.92 2.19
CA THR A 86 -0.84 8.00 1.36
C THR A 86 -0.62 6.69 2.10
N VAL A 87 -0.85 5.56 1.42
CA VAL A 87 -0.63 4.21 1.93
C VAL A 87 0.14 3.40 0.89
N ALA A 88 1.32 2.92 1.28
CA ALA A 88 2.10 1.99 0.47
C ALA A 88 1.34 0.66 0.27
N ARG A 89 1.30 0.18 -0.97
CA ARG A 89 0.68 -1.09 -1.37
C ARG A 89 1.74 -2.14 -1.67
N PHE A 90 1.35 -3.29 -2.22
CA PHE A 90 2.29 -4.39 -2.39
C PHE A 90 3.36 -4.06 -3.44
N PRO A 91 4.65 -4.32 -3.12
CA PRO A 91 5.74 -4.09 -4.06
C PRO A 91 5.63 -4.99 -5.29
N ILE A 92 6.11 -4.48 -6.43
CA ILE A 92 6.22 -5.19 -7.71
C ILE A 92 7.66 -5.05 -8.23
N PRO A 93 8.24 -6.06 -8.91
CA PRO A 93 9.54 -5.91 -9.55
C PRO A 93 9.54 -4.74 -10.55
N SER A 94 10.50 -3.82 -10.42
CA SER A 94 10.61 -2.71 -11.36
C SER A 94 11.05 -3.23 -12.73
N ARG A 95 10.36 -2.79 -13.78
CA ARG A 95 10.79 -3.03 -15.17
C ARG A 95 11.92 -2.09 -15.60
N ARG A 96 12.04 -0.94 -14.94
CA ARG A 96 12.92 0.17 -15.34
C ARG A 96 14.27 0.11 -14.64
N TYR A 97 14.28 -0.36 -13.40
CA TYR A 97 15.46 -0.38 -12.54
C TYR A 97 15.76 -1.81 -12.11
N ARG A 98 16.94 -2.29 -12.50
CA ARG A 98 17.41 -3.62 -12.15
C ARG A 98 17.50 -3.77 -10.63
N SER A 99 17.25 -4.97 -10.12
CA SER A 99 17.39 -5.27 -8.69
C SER A 99 16.60 -4.35 -7.77
N SER A 100 15.46 -3.87 -8.25
CA SER A 100 14.63 -2.89 -7.55
C SER A 100 13.16 -3.30 -7.61
N ILE A 101 12.40 -2.80 -6.65
CA ILE A 101 10.95 -2.94 -6.57
C ILE A 101 10.29 -1.56 -6.59
N GLU A 102 9.11 -1.51 -7.19
CA GLU A 102 8.22 -0.37 -7.22
C GLU A 102 7.06 -0.61 -6.25
N VAL A 103 6.84 0.35 -5.36
CA VAL A 103 5.78 0.34 -4.34
C VAL A 103 4.76 1.41 -4.71
N PRO A 104 3.56 1.05 -5.20
CA PRO A 104 2.53 2.03 -5.47
C PRO A 104 2.05 2.67 -4.16
N LEU A 105 1.92 4.01 -4.19
CA LEU A 105 1.53 4.83 -3.05
C LEU A 105 0.09 5.31 -3.27
N ALA A 106 -0.88 4.47 -2.89
CA ALA A 106 -2.30 4.79 -3.01
C ALA A 106 -2.72 5.84 -1.98
N VAL A 107 -3.89 6.46 -2.12
CA VAL A 107 -4.39 7.45 -1.16
C VAL A 107 -5.66 6.94 -0.49
N VAL A 108 -5.71 6.98 0.84
CA VAL A 108 -6.92 6.71 1.62
C VAL A 108 -7.54 8.03 2.03
N ALA A 109 -8.78 8.26 1.60
CA ALA A 109 -9.53 9.45 1.93
C ALA A 109 -11.01 9.10 2.16
N ILE A 110 -11.70 10.00 2.85
CA ILE A 110 -13.15 10.00 3.01
C ILE A 110 -13.70 11.02 2.01
N ASP A 111 -14.61 10.56 1.16
CA ASP A 111 -15.35 11.39 0.19
C ASP A 111 -16.84 11.15 0.39
N HIS A 112 -17.62 12.23 0.52
CA HIS A 112 -19.06 12.18 0.83
C HIS A 112 -19.45 11.24 1.99
N GLY A 113 -18.60 11.15 3.02
CA GLY A 113 -18.82 10.30 4.19
C GLY A 113 -18.41 8.82 4.01
N GLU A 114 -17.91 8.44 2.83
CA GLU A 114 -17.41 7.09 2.57
C GLU A 114 -15.88 7.04 2.54
N ARG A 115 -15.29 6.18 3.36
CA ARG A 115 -13.85 5.88 3.30
C ARG A 115 -13.55 5.02 2.07
N GLY A 116 -12.64 5.50 1.24
CA GLY A 116 -12.17 4.80 0.04
C GLY A 116 -10.67 4.84 -0.08
N ILE A 117 -10.16 3.97 -0.95
CA ILE A 117 -8.81 4.09 -1.48
C ILE A 117 -8.89 4.57 -2.94
N TYR A 118 -7.93 5.39 -3.31
CA TYR A 118 -7.82 6.02 -4.60
C TYR A 118 -6.53 5.56 -5.28
N ALA A 119 -6.56 5.60 -6.61
CA ALA A 119 -5.44 5.18 -7.44
C ALA A 119 -4.14 5.90 -7.01
N PRO A 120 -2.99 5.21 -7.06
CA PRO A 120 -1.73 5.80 -6.64
C PRO A 120 -1.37 7.00 -7.52
N PRO A 121 -1.20 8.22 -6.96
CA PRO A 121 -0.58 9.33 -7.70
C PRO A 121 0.93 9.17 -7.79
N ARG A 122 1.53 8.34 -6.92
CA ARG A 122 2.99 8.18 -6.80
C ARG A 122 3.43 6.72 -6.69
N VAL A 123 4.70 6.50 -6.96
CA VAL A 123 5.39 5.22 -6.78
C VAL A 123 6.74 5.45 -6.11
N ALA A 124 7.05 4.67 -5.08
CA ALA A 124 8.39 4.63 -4.48
C ALA A 124 9.21 3.50 -5.09
N LEU A 125 10.49 3.77 -5.35
CA LEU A 125 11.46 2.82 -5.85
C LEU A 125 12.43 2.46 -4.72
N LEU A 126 12.54 1.17 -4.41
CA LEU A 126 13.47 0.66 -3.40
C LEU A 126 14.38 -0.42 -4.03
N SER A 127 15.62 -0.52 -3.57
CA SER A 127 16.49 -1.65 -3.88
C SER A 127 15.93 -2.95 -3.28
N TRP A 128 16.34 -4.08 -3.84
CA TRP A 128 15.95 -5.39 -3.34
C TRP A 128 17.15 -6.34 -3.25
N PRO A 129 17.30 -7.10 -2.15
CA PRO A 129 16.39 -7.17 -0.98
C PRO A 129 16.62 -6.10 0.09
N GLU A 130 17.64 -5.25 -0.05
CA GLU A 130 18.10 -4.34 1.01
C GLU A 130 17.08 -3.26 1.38
N SER A 131 16.08 -3.02 0.51
CA SER A 131 14.98 -2.07 0.71
C SER A 131 15.46 -0.63 0.88
N GLU A 132 16.58 -0.27 0.26
CA GLU A 132 17.10 1.10 0.30
C GLU A 132 16.31 1.99 -0.67
N PRO A 133 15.74 3.11 -0.21
CA PRO A 133 15.00 3.98 -1.10
C PRO A 133 15.91 4.62 -2.16
N ALA A 134 15.51 4.52 -3.42
CA ALA A 134 16.25 5.04 -4.57
C ALA A 134 15.53 6.23 -5.25
N GLY A 135 14.20 6.34 -5.12
CA GLY A 135 13.44 7.44 -5.70
C GLY A 135 11.96 7.39 -5.37
N VAL A 136 11.26 8.52 -5.49
CA VAL A 136 9.80 8.58 -5.52
C VAL A 136 9.40 9.41 -6.73
N GLY A 137 8.52 8.87 -7.57
CA GLY A 137 8.07 9.51 -8.80
C GLY A 137 6.56 9.50 -8.93
N GLU A 138 6.09 10.13 -10.00
CA GLU A 138 4.68 10.07 -10.42
C GLU A 138 4.34 8.65 -10.88
N PHE A 139 3.13 8.22 -10.55
CA PHE A 139 2.62 6.95 -11.02
C PHE A 139 2.32 7.02 -12.53
N PRO A 140 2.60 5.96 -13.32
CA PRO A 140 2.31 5.98 -14.75
C PRO A 140 0.84 6.26 -15.06
N GLY A 141 0.58 7.33 -15.81
CA GLY A 141 -0.78 7.73 -16.21
C GLY A 141 -1.54 8.55 -15.16
N PHE A 142 -0.90 8.96 -14.06
CA PHE A 142 -1.46 9.95 -13.15
C PHE A 142 -1.51 11.34 -13.82
N ASP A 143 -2.66 12.01 -13.72
CA ASP A 143 -2.85 13.39 -14.16
C ASP A 143 -3.15 14.28 -12.93
N PRO A 144 -2.24 15.19 -12.55
CA PRO A 144 -2.47 16.13 -11.45
C PRO A 144 -3.69 17.05 -11.64
N GLY A 145 -4.16 17.23 -12.89
CA GLY A 145 -5.36 18.02 -13.20
C GLY A 145 -6.68 17.29 -12.90
N ASP A 146 -6.64 15.96 -12.75
CA ASP A 146 -7.81 15.11 -12.49
C ASP A 146 -7.78 14.60 -11.03
N TRP A 147 -7.93 15.55 -10.09
CA TRP A 147 -7.93 15.26 -8.66
C TRP A 147 -9.36 15.18 -8.10
N PRO A 148 -9.69 14.18 -7.25
CA PRO A 148 -8.83 13.08 -6.80
C PRO A 148 -8.55 12.04 -7.88
N PRO A 149 -7.45 11.26 -7.75
CA PRO A 149 -7.24 10.07 -8.57
C PRO A 149 -8.47 9.16 -8.52
N PRO A 150 -8.73 8.28 -9.50
CA PRO A 150 -9.92 7.43 -9.49
C PRO A 150 -10.08 6.58 -8.23
N ARG A 151 -11.30 6.52 -7.67
CA ARG A 151 -11.63 5.64 -6.52
C ARG A 151 -11.55 4.17 -6.94
N LEU A 152 -10.78 3.37 -6.20
CA LEU A 152 -10.59 1.94 -6.45
C LEU A 152 -11.55 1.04 -5.67
N GLY A 153 -12.17 1.57 -4.60
CA GLY A 153 -13.15 0.85 -3.80
C GLY A 153 -13.18 1.30 -2.33
N PRO A 154 -14.05 0.67 -1.51
CA PRO A 154 -14.13 0.93 -0.08
C PRO A 154 -12.85 0.47 0.63
N TRP A 155 -12.41 1.23 1.64
CA TRP A 155 -11.25 0.88 2.45
C TRP A 155 -11.59 0.89 3.96
N PRO A 156 -11.23 -0.16 4.73
CA PRO A 156 -10.62 -1.42 4.30
C PRO A 156 -11.56 -2.24 3.41
N PRO A 157 -11.07 -3.29 2.71
CA PRO A 157 -11.94 -4.20 1.97
C PRO A 157 -13.05 -4.75 2.88
N LEU A 158 -14.30 -4.78 2.37
CA LEU A 158 -15.48 -5.07 3.19
C LEU A 158 -15.39 -6.38 3.99
N TRP A 159 -14.78 -7.41 3.40
CA TRP A 159 -14.62 -8.72 4.03
C TRP A 159 -13.69 -8.71 5.25
N VAL A 160 -12.83 -7.70 5.41
CA VAL A 160 -11.87 -7.62 6.53
C VAL A 160 -12.59 -7.49 7.86
N GLY A 161 -13.75 -6.82 7.90
CA GLY A 161 -14.55 -6.67 9.12
C GLY A 161 -15.10 -7.99 9.66
N ASP A 162 -15.29 -8.98 8.79
CA ASP A 162 -15.92 -10.26 9.12
C ASP A 162 -14.90 -11.37 9.44
N VAL A 163 -13.60 -11.11 9.27
CA VAL A 163 -12.55 -12.13 9.43
C VAL A 163 -11.91 -12.05 10.81
N PRO A 164 -11.82 -13.18 11.56
CA PRO A 164 -11.10 -13.22 12.82
C PRO A 164 -9.66 -12.74 12.66
N GLY A 165 -9.18 -11.91 13.59
CA GLY A 165 -7.85 -11.30 13.50
C GLY A 165 -6.71 -12.32 13.36
N GLU A 166 -6.83 -13.51 13.96
CA GLU A 166 -5.87 -14.61 13.79
C GLU A 166 -5.82 -15.14 12.35
N THR A 167 -6.98 -15.27 11.70
CA THR A 167 -7.07 -15.69 10.30
C THR A 167 -6.46 -14.62 9.38
N LEU A 168 -6.70 -13.34 9.67
CA LEU A 168 -6.09 -12.25 8.92
C LEU A 168 -4.56 -12.25 9.07
N ARG A 169 -4.04 -12.44 10.29
CA ARG A 169 -2.59 -12.55 10.53
C ARG A 169 -1.97 -13.72 9.77
N ALA A 170 -2.59 -14.89 9.82
CA ALA A 170 -2.11 -16.06 9.08
C ALA A 170 -2.12 -15.82 7.56
N ALA A 171 -3.15 -15.14 7.03
CA ALA A 171 -3.23 -14.77 5.62
C ALA A 171 -2.12 -13.80 5.20
N VAL A 172 -1.86 -12.76 6.01
CA VAL A 172 -0.77 -11.80 5.78
C VAL A 172 0.58 -12.51 5.82
N ALA A 173 0.84 -13.33 6.85
CA ALA A 173 2.11 -14.06 6.96
C ALA A 173 2.34 -15.00 5.78
N ARG A 174 1.30 -15.73 5.35
CA ARG A 174 1.38 -16.62 4.20
C ARG A 174 1.62 -15.85 2.91
N PHE A 175 0.90 -14.73 2.71
CA PHE A 175 1.09 -13.87 1.57
C PHE A 175 2.52 -13.34 1.51
N SER A 176 3.03 -12.78 2.61
CA SER A 176 4.38 -12.22 2.68
C SER A 176 5.44 -13.25 2.31
N ALA A 177 5.35 -14.46 2.87
CA ALA A 177 6.29 -15.53 2.56
C ALA A 177 6.27 -15.92 1.07
N CYS A 178 5.09 -16.01 0.44
CA CYS A 178 4.97 -16.33 -0.99
C CYS A 178 5.48 -15.17 -1.85
N TRP A 179 5.10 -13.95 -1.50
CA TRP A 179 5.41 -12.76 -2.28
C TRP A 179 6.91 -12.44 -2.28
N VAL A 180 7.61 -12.58 -1.15
CA VAL A 180 9.07 -12.43 -1.08
C VAL A 180 9.77 -13.38 -2.04
N ARG A 181 9.41 -14.68 -2.04
CA ARG A 181 9.97 -15.67 -2.98
C ARG A 181 9.71 -15.30 -4.44
N ILE A 182 8.52 -14.76 -4.72
CA ILE A 182 8.14 -14.31 -6.06
C ILE A 182 8.99 -13.11 -6.47
N LEU A 183 9.22 -12.14 -5.59
CA LEU A 183 10.06 -10.96 -5.85
C LEU A 183 11.52 -11.38 -6.06
N ASP A 184 12.06 -12.26 -5.21
CA ASP A 184 13.41 -12.81 -5.36
C ASP A 184 13.58 -13.46 -6.74
N ALA A 185 12.65 -14.33 -7.12
CA ALA A 185 12.68 -15.00 -8.42
C ALA A 185 12.47 -14.02 -9.58
N ALA A 186 11.58 -13.04 -9.46
CA ALA A 186 11.37 -12.04 -10.50
C ALA A 186 12.64 -11.23 -10.78
N ILE A 187 13.31 -10.81 -9.71
CA ILE A 187 14.50 -9.97 -9.78
C ILE A 187 15.73 -10.75 -10.25
N ALA A 188 15.81 -12.03 -9.87
CA ALA A 188 16.81 -12.96 -10.39
C ALA A 188 16.54 -13.41 -11.84
N ASN A 189 15.37 -13.08 -12.41
CA ASN A 189 14.87 -13.58 -13.69
C ASN A 189 14.77 -15.13 -13.72
N GLU A 190 14.20 -15.69 -12.66
CA GLU A 190 14.03 -17.13 -12.41
C GLU A 190 12.57 -17.47 -12.04
N LEU A 191 11.58 -16.74 -12.61
CA LEU A 191 10.15 -16.92 -12.31
C LEU A 191 9.64 -18.33 -12.59
N GLU A 192 10.28 -19.06 -13.50
CA GLU A 192 10.01 -20.46 -13.80
C GLU A 192 10.33 -21.41 -12.64
N ARG A 193 11.17 -20.98 -11.68
CA ARG A 193 11.50 -21.74 -10.47
C ARG A 193 10.48 -21.55 -9.35
N VAL A 194 9.61 -20.55 -9.44
CA VAL A 194 8.55 -20.34 -8.46
C VAL A 194 7.54 -21.48 -8.57
N SER A 195 7.24 -22.12 -7.44
CA SER A 195 6.25 -23.19 -7.41
C SER A 195 4.88 -22.68 -7.89
N ARG A 196 4.17 -23.51 -8.67
CA ARG A 196 2.79 -23.20 -9.08
C ARG A 196 1.90 -22.88 -7.88
N TRP A 197 2.11 -23.60 -6.77
CA TRP A 197 1.40 -23.41 -5.51
C TRP A 197 1.62 -22.01 -4.93
N ASP A 198 2.87 -21.52 -4.88
CA ASP A 198 3.20 -20.17 -4.37
C ASP A 198 2.55 -19.09 -5.23
N ARG A 199 2.64 -19.23 -6.55
CA ARG A 199 2.03 -18.27 -7.49
C ARG A 199 0.52 -18.18 -7.31
N GLU A 200 -0.18 -19.32 -7.29
CA GLU A 200 -1.63 -19.36 -7.14
C GLU A 200 -2.09 -18.83 -5.76
N HIS A 201 -1.36 -19.15 -4.69
CA HIS A 201 -1.66 -18.65 -3.35
C HIS A 201 -1.41 -17.16 -3.21
N ALA A 202 -0.27 -16.67 -3.69
CA ALA A 202 0.05 -15.25 -3.72
C ALA A 202 -1.02 -14.45 -4.46
N ARG A 203 -1.42 -14.90 -5.66
CA ARG A 203 -2.49 -14.28 -6.45
C ARG A 203 -3.82 -14.24 -5.69
N SER A 204 -4.22 -15.36 -5.10
CA SER A 204 -5.46 -15.48 -4.33
C SER A 204 -5.45 -14.56 -3.10
N LEU A 205 -4.36 -14.58 -2.34
CA LEU A 205 -4.20 -13.76 -1.15
C LEU A 205 -4.10 -12.28 -1.48
N ARG A 206 -3.43 -11.88 -2.57
CA ARG A 206 -3.42 -10.49 -3.05
C ARG A 206 -4.84 -10.01 -3.36
N GLY A 207 -5.64 -10.81 -4.04
CA GLY A 207 -7.03 -10.48 -4.36
C GLY A 207 -7.96 -10.39 -3.15
N ARG A 208 -7.52 -10.89 -1.98
CA ARG A 208 -8.21 -10.69 -0.70
C ARG A 208 -7.65 -9.46 0.00
N LEU A 209 -6.35 -9.45 0.28
CA LEU A 209 -5.66 -8.44 1.10
C LEU A 209 -5.59 -7.06 0.45
N ASP A 210 -5.84 -6.97 -0.85
CA ASP A 210 -5.97 -5.73 -1.60
C ASP A 210 -7.30 -5.65 -2.33
N LEU A 211 -7.58 -4.47 -2.90
CA LEU A 211 -8.80 -4.26 -3.66
C LEU A 211 -8.65 -4.67 -5.12
N PRO A 212 -9.72 -5.20 -5.74
CA PRO A 212 -9.71 -5.55 -7.16
C PRO A 212 -9.24 -4.40 -8.07
N GLY A 213 -9.57 -3.15 -7.72
CA GLY A 213 -9.14 -1.96 -8.48
C GLY A 213 -7.62 -1.76 -8.55
N MET A 214 -6.86 -2.27 -7.57
CA MET A 214 -5.39 -2.18 -7.58
C MET A 214 -4.73 -3.05 -8.66
N ALA A 215 -5.43 -4.07 -9.19
CA ALA A 215 -4.88 -4.93 -10.24
C ALA A 215 -4.48 -4.15 -11.50
N ALA A 216 -5.24 -3.10 -11.85
CA ALA A 216 -4.91 -2.22 -12.97
C ALA A 216 -3.62 -1.42 -12.72
N ALA A 217 -3.45 -0.91 -11.50
CA ALA A 217 -2.22 -0.20 -11.11
C ALA A 217 -1.00 -1.13 -11.16
N TYR A 218 -1.13 -2.35 -10.63
CA TYR A 218 -0.06 -3.35 -10.70
C TYR A 218 0.36 -3.68 -12.14
N ARG A 219 -0.62 -3.85 -13.02
CA ARG A 219 -0.37 -4.08 -14.45
C ARG A 219 0.29 -2.89 -15.15
N ALA A 220 -0.06 -1.67 -14.77
CA ALA A 220 0.52 -0.46 -15.35
C ALA A 220 2.02 -0.31 -15.02
N LEU A 221 2.45 -0.77 -13.83
CA LEU A 221 3.86 -0.78 -13.43
C LEU A 221 4.65 -1.86 -14.17
N ASN A 222 4.15 -3.10 -14.15
CA ASN A 222 4.83 -4.23 -14.78
C ASN A 222 3.82 -5.22 -15.42
N PRO A 223 3.46 -5.02 -16.70
CA PRO A 223 2.46 -5.85 -17.36
C PRO A 223 2.90 -7.30 -17.55
N GLU A 224 4.20 -7.53 -17.80
CA GLU A 224 4.76 -8.87 -18.00
C GLU A 224 4.71 -9.71 -16.71
N PHE A 225 5.09 -9.10 -15.58
CA PHE A 225 4.98 -9.73 -14.27
C PHE A 225 3.53 -10.03 -13.91
N GLU A 226 2.63 -9.09 -14.16
CA GLU A 226 1.20 -9.28 -13.90
C GLU A 226 0.61 -10.39 -14.77
N ASP A 227 0.97 -10.44 -16.05
CA ASP A 227 0.55 -11.49 -16.99
C ASP A 227 1.08 -12.87 -16.57
N TRP A 228 2.33 -12.95 -16.10
CA TRP A 228 2.87 -14.17 -15.52
C TRP A 228 2.11 -14.60 -14.26
N LEU A 229 1.79 -13.66 -13.37
CA LEU A 229 1.12 -13.93 -12.10
C LEU A 229 -0.30 -14.46 -12.32
N ILE A 230 -1.04 -13.89 -13.26
CA ILE A 230 -2.42 -14.32 -13.58
C ILE A 230 -2.47 -15.55 -14.49
N GLY A 231 -1.35 -15.94 -15.11
CA GLY A 231 -1.23 -17.11 -15.98
C GLY A 231 -1.54 -16.84 -17.45
N ASN A 232 -1.45 -15.58 -17.88
CA ASN A 232 -1.65 -15.12 -19.26
C ASN A 232 -0.35 -15.01 -20.06
N ALA A 233 0.82 -15.12 -19.41
CA ALA A 233 2.09 -15.15 -20.14
C ALA A 233 2.08 -16.31 -21.14
N ALA A 234 2.23 -15.97 -22.43
CA ALA A 234 2.33 -16.95 -23.50
C ALA A 234 3.48 -17.92 -23.19
N LYS A 235 3.22 -19.22 -23.34
CA LYS A 235 4.25 -20.25 -23.35
C LYS A 235 5.19 -20.06 -24.53
#